data_AF-A0A7I7VP01-F1
#
_entry.id   AF-A0A7I7VP01-F1
#
_cell.length_a   1.000
_cell.length_b   1.000
_cell.length_c   1.000
_cell.angle_alpha   90.00
_cell.angle_beta   90.00
_cell.angle_gamma   90.00
#
_symmetry.space_group_name_H-M   'P 1'
#
loop_
_entity.id
_entity.type
_entity.pdbx_description
1 polymer ?
#
loop_
_entity_poly.entity_id
_entity_poly.type
_entity_poly.pdbx_seq_one_letter_code
_entity_poly.pdbx_strand_id
1 'polypeptide(L)' 'MICAWRKQRDAGVLAGKKPGEKVGRLTAEQAEMARLRRENARMSKRLSTTEAALDIMGKAHALLETLSERADSDEQRKKR' A
#
# COMPACT_ATOMS: atom_id res chain seq x y z
N MET A 1 23.50 -15.34 -7.33
CA MET A 1 22.87 -15.96 -8.52
C MET A 1 21.35 -15.71 -8.60
N ILE A 2 20.59 -15.80 -7.49
CA ILE A 2 19.11 -15.64 -7.48
C ILE A 2 18.57 -14.23 -7.79
N CYS A 3 19.27 -13.15 -7.41
CA CYS A 3 18.78 -11.78 -7.60
C CYS A 3 18.63 -11.36 -9.07
N ALA A 4 19.54 -11.81 -9.93
CA ALA A 4 19.49 -11.52 -11.37
C ALA A 4 18.26 -12.18 -12.02
N TRP A 5 17.95 -13.42 -11.63
CA TRP A 5 16.79 -14.15 -12.11
C TRP A 5 15.47 -13.50 -11.67
N ARG A 6 15.35 -13.07 -10.40
CA ARG A 6 14.16 -12.32 -9.95
C ARG A 6 13.98 -11.02 -10.73
N LYS A 7 15.08 -10.30 -11.00
CA LYS A 7 15.03 -9.05 -11.78
C LYS A 7 14.54 -9.30 -13.21
N GLN A 8 14.97 -10.38 -13.87
CA GLN A 8 14.47 -10.78 -15.19
C GLN A 8 13.00 -11.20 -15.16
N ARG A 9 12.58 -11.92 -14.11
CA ARG A 9 11.18 -12.32 -13.92
C ARG A 9 10.26 -11.10 -13.73
N ASP A 10 10.61 -10.21 -12.81
CA ASP A 10 9.79 -9.04 -12.47
C ASP A 10 9.71 -8.03 -13.62
N ALA A 11 10.71 -8.04 -14.51
CA ALA A 11 10.72 -7.27 -15.75
C ALA A 11 9.98 -7.96 -16.91
N GLY A 12 9.46 -9.18 -16.71
CA GLY A 12 8.69 -9.91 -17.72
C GLY A 12 9.53 -10.60 -18.80
N VAL A 13 10.86 -10.63 -18.68
CA VAL A 13 11.75 -11.26 -19.69
C VAL A 13 11.57 -12.77 -19.75
N LEU A 14 11.10 -13.37 -18.66
CA LEU A 14 10.81 -14.79 -18.58
C LEU A 14 9.39 -15.14 -19.08
N ALA A 15 8.55 -14.15 -19.37
CA ALA A 15 7.18 -14.40 -19.81
C ALA A 15 7.19 -15.02 -21.22
N GLY A 16 6.60 -16.21 -21.37
CA GLY A 16 6.54 -16.94 -22.64
C GLY A 16 7.81 -17.73 -23.00
N LYS A 17 8.85 -17.71 -22.16
CA LYS A 17 10.10 -18.46 -22.38
C LYS A 17 10.03 -19.84 -21.73
N LYS A 18 10.52 -20.88 -22.41
CA LYS A 18 10.58 -22.25 -21.86
C LYS A 18 11.74 -22.39 -20.86
N PRO A 19 11.64 -23.28 -19.85
CA PRO A 19 12.77 -23.58 -18.98
C PRO A 19 14.00 -24.01 -19.80
N GLY A 20 15.16 -23.37 -19.57
CA GLY A 20 16.40 -23.65 -20.29
C GLY A 20 16.64 -22.79 -21.54
N GLU A 21 15.69 -21.96 -21.96
CA GLU A 21 15.86 -21.03 -23.08
C GLU A 21 16.81 -19.87 -22.69
N LYS A 22 17.73 -19.48 -23.59
CA LYS A 22 18.68 -18.39 -23.30
C LYS A 22 17.92 -17.07 -23.17
N VAL A 23 17.94 -16.51 -21.95
CA VAL A 23 17.33 -15.21 -21.65
C VAL A 23 18.39 -14.13 -21.84
N GLY A 24 18.17 -13.25 -22.81
CA GLY A 24 19.05 -12.12 -23.10
C GLY A 24 19.06 -11.06 -22.01
N ARG A 25 19.86 -10.00 -22.23
CA ARG A 25 19.88 -8.82 -21.36
C ARG A 25 18.53 -8.09 -21.43
N LEU A 26 18.14 -7.47 -20.32
CA LEU A 26 16.91 -6.68 -20.19
C LEU A 26 16.83 -5.61 -21.29
N THR A 27 15.72 -5.53 -22.03
CA THR A 27 15.49 -4.39 -22.94
C THR A 27 15.23 -3.12 -22.11
N ALA A 28 15.46 -1.94 -22.70
CA ALA A 28 15.22 -0.67 -22.02
C ALA A 28 13.74 -0.54 -21.57
N GLU A 29 12.81 -0.99 -22.42
CA GLU A 29 11.38 -1.00 -22.13
C GLU A 29 11.05 -1.92 -20.95
N GLN A 30 11.62 -3.13 -20.91
CA GLN A 30 11.44 -4.06 -19.79
C GLN A 30 12.02 -3.50 -18.48
N ALA A 31 13.14 -2.78 -18.56
CA ALA A 31 13.73 -2.09 -17.42
C ALA A 31 12.79 -1.02 -16.86
N GLU A 32 12.22 -0.21 -17.74
CA GLU A 32 11.31 0.88 -17.35
C GLU A 32 9.98 0.35 -16.84
N MET A 33 9.42 -0.68 -17.47
CA MET A 33 8.24 -1.38 -16.94
C MET A 33 8.48 -1.95 -15.54
N ALA A 34 9.65 -2.55 -15.29
CA ALA A 34 9.99 -3.06 -13.95
C ALA A 34 10.14 -1.93 -12.92
N ARG A 35 10.70 -0.79 -13.33
CA ARG A 35 10.82 0.41 -12.48
C ARG A 35 9.44 0.96 -12.14
N LEU A 36 8.60 1.18 -13.14
CA LEU A 36 7.23 1.72 -12.98
C LEU A 36 6.37 0.79 -12.11
N ARG A 37 6.44 -0.54 -12.29
CA ARG A 37 5.74 -1.49 -11.44
C ARG A 37 6.18 -1.40 -9.97
N ARG A 38 7.48 -1.25 -9.71
CA ARG A 38 7.99 -1.08 -8.34
C ARG A 38 7.53 0.24 -7.75
N GLU A 39 7.50 1.31 -8.54
CA GLU A 39 7.03 2.61 -8.08
C GLU A 39 5.56 2.59 -7.76
N ASN A 40 4.73 2.02 -8.65
CA ASN A 40 3.31 1.84 -8.43
C ASN A 40 3.05 1.03 -7.15
N ALA A 41 3.71 -0.12 -6.98
CA ALA A 41 3.58 -0.92 -5.75
C ALA A 41 3.95 -0.15 -4.47
N ARG A 42 4.99 0.70 -4.53
CA ARG A 42 5.36 1.56 -3.38
C ARG A 42 4.29 2.61 -3.12
N MET A 43 3.76 3.26 -4.16
CA MET A 43 2.72 4.27 -4.01
C MET A 43 1.41 3.66 -3.51
N SER A 44 0.98 2.52 -4.05
CA SER A 44 -0.20 1.79 -3.55
C SER A 44 -0.05 1.39 -2.07
N LYS A 45 1.14 0.96 -1.64
CA LYS A 45 1.40 0.65 -0.23
C LYS A 45 1.28 1.88 0.66
N ARG A 46 1.84 3.02 0.23
CA ARG A 46 1.73 4.29 0.95
C ARG A 46 0.27 4.73 1.05
N LEU A 47 -0.46 4.65 -0.06
CA LEU A 47 -1.87 5.03 -0.14
C LEU A 47 -2.73 4.18 0.79
N SER A 48 -2.57 2.85 0.76
CA SER A 48 -3.26 1.95 1.68
C SER A 48 -2.94 2.25 3.16
N THR A 49 -1.69 2.63 3.45
CA THR A 49 -1.30 3.00 4.82
C THR A 49 -1.93 4.33 5.25
N THR A 50 -1.99 5.32 4.35
CA THR A 50 -2.66 6.60 4.65
C THR A 50 -4.16 6.45 4.81
N GLU A 51 -4.80 5.61 4.00
CA GLU A 51 -6.24 5.32 4.12
C GLU A 51 -6.55 4.66 5.47
N ALA A 52 -5.72 3.68 5.89
CA ALA A 52 -5.87 3.06 7.20
C ALA A 52 -5.69 4.07 8.35
N ALA A 53 -4.75 5.00 8.22
CA ALA A 53 -4.57 6.07 9.21
C ALA A 53 -5.80 6.99 9.28
N LEU A 54 -6.38 7.36 8.14
CA LEU A 54 -7.59 8.18 8.08
C LEU A 54 -8.81 7.46 8.68
N ASP A 55 -8.96 6.16 8.43
CA ASP A 55 -10.03 5.35 9.04
C ASP A 55 -9.90 5.30 10.57
N ILE A 56 -8.68 5.10 11.09
CA ILE A 56 -8.42 5.15 12.54
C ILE A 56 -8.74 6.53 13.11
N MET A 57 -8.33 7.60 12.44
CA MET A 57 -8.64 8.97 12.86
C MET A 57 -10.15 9.24 12.86
N GLY A 58 -10.87 8.78 11.84
CA GLY A 58 -12.33 8.89 11.78
C GLY A 58 -13.01 8.17 12.92
N LYS A 59 -12.56 6.95 13.26
CA LYS A 59 -13.07 6.18 14.41
C LYS A 59 -12.75 6.85 15.74
N ALA A 60 -11.54 7.39 15.89
CA ALA A 60 -11.16 8.13 17.09
C ALA A 60 -12.01 9.39 17.26
N HIS A 61 -12.26 10.14 16.19
CA HIS A 61 -13.14 11.30 16.21
C HIS A 61 -14.58 10.92 16.61
N ALA A 62 -15.13 9.85 16.03
CA ALA A 62 -16.48 9.38 16.39
C ALA A 62 -16.57 8.97 17.88
N LEU A 63 -15.54 8.32 18.42
CA LEU A 63 -15.48 7.98 19.85
C LEU A 63 -15.41 9.23 20.74
N LEU A 64 -14.64 10.24 20.34
CA LEU A 64 -14.55 11.51 21.08
C LEU A 64 -15.91 12.23 21.11
N GLU A 65 -16.65 12.23 20.01
CA GLU A 65 -17.99 12.81 19.96
C GLU A 65 -18.93 12.13 20.96
N THR A 66 -18.99 10.80 20.96
CA THR A 66 -19.83 10.04 21.90
C THR A 66 -19.44 10.27 23.37
N LEU A 67 -18.14 10.43 23.65
CA LEU A 67 -17.68 10.76 25.00
C LEU A 67 -18.08 12.19 25.40
N SER A 68 -18.00 13.14 24.48
CA SER A 68 -18.43 14.53 24.69
C SER A 68 -19.93 14.60 25.00
N GLU A 69 -20.76 13.96 24.20
CA GLU A 69 -22.23 13.91 24.40
C GLU A 69 -22.61 13.34 25.79
N ARG A 70 -21.87 12.32 26.25
CA ARG A 70 -22.08 11.73 27.58
C ARG A 70 -21.65 12.68 28.70
N ALA A 71 -20.49 13.33 28.55
CA ALA A 71 -19.99 14.29 29.53
C ALA A 71 -20.97 15.47 29.70
N ASP A 72 -21.50 16.01 28.60
CA ASP A 72 -22.50 17.08 28.63
C ASP A 72 -23.80 16.66 29.31
N SER A 73 -24.26 15.42 29.07
CA SER A 73 -25.46 14.86 29.70
C SER A 73 -25.30 14.72 31.21
N ASP A 74 -24.14 14.24 31.68
CA ASP A 74 -23.83 14.12 33.10
C ASP A 74 -23.76 15.48 33.80
N GLU A 75 -23.20 16.50 33.12
CA GLU A 75 -23.12 17.85 33.67
C GLU A 75 -24.50 18.52 33.76
N GLN A 76 -25.38 18.31 32.78
CA GLN A 76 -26.77 18.78 32.84
C GLN A 76 -27.56 18.10 33.97
N ARG A 77 -27.35 16.80 34.21
CA ARG A 77 -27.98 16.08 35.32
C ARG A 77 -27.55 16.63 36.68
N LYS A 78 -26.28 17.03 36.83
CA LYS A 78 -25.74 17.57 38.09
C LYS A 78 -26.22 19.00 38.40
N LYS A 79 -26.71 19.73 37.41
CA LYS A 79 -27.24 21.11 37.55
C LYS A 79 -28.76 21.16 37.84
N ARG A 80 -29.45 20.02 37.85
CA ARG A 80 -30.88 19.89 38.18
C ARG A 80 -31.07 19.40 39.60
#